data_AF-A0A1G7D0G0-F1
#
_entry.id   AF-A0A1G7D0G0-F1
#
_cell.length_a   1.000
_cell.length_b   1.000
_cell.length_c   1.000
_cell.angle_alpha   90.00
_cell.angle_beta   90.00
_cell.angle_gamma   90.00
#
_symmetry.space_group_name_H-M   'P 1'
#
loop_
_entity.id
_entity.type
_entity.pdbx_description
1 polymer ?
#
loop_
_entity_poly.entity_id
_entity_poly.type
_entity_poly.pdbx_seq_one_letter_code
_entity_poly.pdbx_strand_id
1 'polypeptide(L)'
;MKLVAAAKTLLGSRTVLACGAAVAALGALALVNRTAARRAECEHPPRGTFLDVDGVRLHYTDRGVGQPIVLIHGNVVSGDDYDTSGVVERLLETHRVIIFDRPGFGHSERPRRRIWTATQQAELLHKALK
;
A
#
# COMPACT_ATOMS: atom_id res chain seq x y z
N MET A 1 -58.96 -2.18 13.40
CA MET A 1 -58.01 -1.12 12.96
C MET A 1 -56.78 -0.95 13.86
N LYS A 2 -56.87 -1.07 15.20
CA LYS A 2 -55.73 -0.88 16.13
C LYS A 2 -54.61 -1.96 16.06
N LEU A 3 -54.95 -3.24 15.87
CA LEU A 3 -53.95 -4.33 15.78
C LEU A 3 -53.00 -4.19 14.56
N VAL A 4 -53.53 -3.75 13.41
CA VAL A 4 -52.74 -3.63 12.17
C VAL A 4 -51.74 -2.47 12.24
N ALA A 5 -52.09 -1.39 12.95
CA ALA A 5 -51.19 -0.26 13.19
C ALA A 5 -50.03 -0.63 14.13
N ALA A 6 -50.31 -1.34 15.23
CA ALA A 6 -49.29 -1.80 16.17
C ALA A 6 -48.28 -2.77 15.51
N ALA A 7 -48.75 -3.68 14.66
CA ALA A 7 -47.90 -4.59 13.90
C ALA A 7 -46.98 -3.85 12.89
N LYS A 8 -47.49 -2.82 12.21
CA LYS A 8 -46.69 -1.96 11.32
C LYS A 8 -45.61 -1.16 12.08
N THR A 9 -45.94 -0.62 13.25
CA THR A 9 -44.98 0.11 14.10
C THR A 9 -43.91 -0.81 14.69
N LEU A 10 -44.27 -2.03 15.12
CA LEU A 10 -43.31 -3.04 15.60
C LEU A 10 -42.36 -3.51 14.49
N LEU A 11 -42.89 -3.70 13.27
CA LEU A 11 -42.08 -4.09 12.11
C LEU A 11 -41.09 -2.97 11.73
N GLY A 12 -41.52 -1.71 11.74
CA GLY A 12 -40.65 -0.55 11.54
C GLY A 12 -39.54 -0.43 12.60
N SER A 13 -39.87 -0.67 13.88
CA SER A 13 -38.88 -0.62 14.97
C SER A 13 -37.82 -1.72 14.87
N ARG A 14 -38.19 -2.92 14.39
CA ARG A 14 -37.25 -4.04 14.16
C ARG A 14 -36.32 -3.76 12.99
N THR A 15 -36.83 -3.18 11.91
CA THR A 15 -36.00 -2.78 10.76
C THR A 15 -35.01 -1.69 11.15
N VAL A 16 -35.43 -0.68 11.90
CA VAL A 16 -34.53 0.38 12.41
C VAL A 16 -33.43 -0.20 13.30
N LEU A 17 -33.78 -1.12 14.21
CA LEU A 17 -32.80 -1.79 15.08
C LEU A 17 -31.82 -2.65 14.27
N ALA A 18 -32.30 -3.39 13.27
CA ALA A 18 -31.47 -4.22 12.41
C ALA A 18 -30.50 -3.38 11.56
N CYS A 19 -30.96 -2.27 10.98
CA CYS A 19 -30.11 -1.31 10.27
C CYS A 19 -29.07 -0.69 11.21
N GLY A 20 -29.46 -0.30 12.42
CA GLY A 20 -28.55 0.24 13.44
C GLY A 20 -27.45 -0.76 13.83
N ALA A 21 -27.82 -2.03 14.06
CA ALA A 21 -26.87 -3.09 14.34
C ALA A 21 -25.90 -3.34 13.17
N ALA A 22 -26.40 -3.33 11.92
CA ALA A 22 -25.56 -3.50 10.74
C ALA A 22 -24.57 -2.35 10.57
N VAL A 23 -25.00 -1.09 10.75
CA VAL A 23 -24.11 0.08 10.71
C VAL A 23 -23.06 0.01 11.81
N ALA A 24 -23.44 -0.37 13.03
CA ALA A 24 -22.50 -0.54 14.14
C ALA A 24 -21.47 -1.64 13.85
N ALA A 25 -21.90 -2.78 13.29
CA ALA A 25 -21.01 -3.86 12.91
C ALA A 25 -20.01 -3.44 11.81
N LEU A 26 -20.49 -2.75 10.76
CA LEU A 26 -19.63 -2.21 9.70
C LEU A 26 -18.65 -1.16 10.24
N GLY A 27 -19.11 -0.28 11.15
CA GLY A 27 -18.26 0.70 11.81
C GLY A 27 -17.17 0.04 12.67
N ALA A 28 -17.52 -1.00 13.43
CA ALA A 28 -16.56 -1.77 14.21
C ALA A 28 -15.54 -2.48 13.31
N LEU A 29 -15.99 -3.11 12.21
CA LEU A 29 -15.09 -3.77 11.27
C LEU A 29 -14.16 -2.78 10.57
N ALA A 30 -14.67 -1.60 10.18
CA ALA A 30 -13.85 -0.54 9.59
C ALA A 30 -12.79 -0.04 10.57
N LEU A 31 -13.14 0.09 11.86
CA LEU A 31 -12.20 0.48 12.91
C LEU A 31 -11.11 -0.60 13.11
N VAL A 32 -11.50 -1.87 13.20
CA VAL A 32 -10.57 -3.01 13.32
C VAL A 32 -9.63 -3.07 12.11
N ASN A 33 -10.16 -2.95 10.89
CA ASN A 33 -9.34 -2.94 9.69
C ASN A 33 -8.35 -1.77 9.68
N ARG A 34 -8.79 -0.56 10.07
CA ARG A 34 -7.94 0.63 10.12
C ARG A 34 -6.86 0.51 11.20
N THR A 35 -7.17 -0.06 12.35
CA THR A 35 -6.19 -0.23 13.43
C THR A 35 -5.18 -1.33 13.11
N ALA A 36 -5.63 -2.45 12.53
CA ALA A 36 -4.75 -3.52 12.06
C ALA A 36 -3.81 -3.01 10.96
N ALA A 37 -4.33 -2.29 9.95
CA ALA A 37 -3.51 -1.70 8.90
C ALA A 37 -2.46 -0.74 9.45
N ARG A 38 -2.84 0.16 10.36
CA ARG A 38 -1.90 1.10 11.00
C ARG A 38 -0.82 0.39 11.83
N ARG A 39 -1.19 -0.68 12.54
CA ARG A 39 -0.21 -1.49 13.30
C ARG A 39 0.79 -2.14 12.36
N ALA A 40 0.31 -2.74 11.27
CA ALA A 40 1.18 -3.31 10.26
C ALA A 40 2.13 -2.26 9.65
N GLU A 41 1.64 -1.06 9.33
CA GLU A 41 2.48 0.05 8.84
C GLU A 41 3.55 0.49 9.87
N CYS A 42 3.20 0.56 11.16
CA CYS A 42 4.14 0.92 12.21
C CYS A 42 5.18 -0.17 12.49
N GLU A 43 4.80 -1.45 12.40
CA GLU A 43 5.69 -2.60 12.58
C GLU A 43 6.64 -2.79 11.40
N HIS A 44 6.28 -2.29 10.21
CA HIS A 44 7.07 -2.40 8.98
C HIS A 44 7.37 -1.00 8.40
N PRO A 45 8.21 -0.19 9.07
CA PRO A 45 8.60 1.11 8.55
C PRO A 45 9.50 0.99 7.32
N PRO A 46 9.54 2.02 6.45
CA PRO A 46 10.41 2.04 5.27
C PRO A 46 11.88 1.91 5.68
N ARG A 47 12.60 0.96 5.08
CA ARG A 47 14.03 0.73 5.33
C ARG A 47 14.95 1.66 4.54
N GLY A 48 14.42 2.34 3.54
CA GLY A 48 15.15 3.20 2.61
C GLY A 48 14.90 4.69 2.77
N THR A 49 15.26 5.44 1.72
CA THR A 49 15.05 6.88 1.61
C THR A 49 13.97 7.18 0.57
N PHE A 50 13.51 8.43 0.55
CA PHE A 50 12.53 8.89 -0.41
C PHE A 50 13.12 9.93 -1.37
N LEU A 51 12.66 9.90 -2.62
CA LEU A 51 12.98 10.86 -3.65
C LEU A 51 11.68 11.33 -4.31
N ASP A 52 11.51 12.64 -4.48
CA ASP A 52 10.41 13.18 -5.27
C ASP A 52 10.82 13.35 -6.73
N VAL A 53 10.11 12.67 -7.64
CA VAL A 53 10.35 12.74 -9.10
C VAL A 53 9.04 13.04 -9.79
N ASP A 54 9.00 14.12 -10.59
CA ASP A 54 7.79 14.59 -11.28
C ASP A 54 6.54 14.66 -10.36
N GLY A 55 6.74 15.07 -9.09
CA GLY A 55 5.66 15.16 -8.10
C GLY A 55 5.14 13.81 -7.60
N VAL A 56 5.94 12.74 -7.70
CA VAL A 56 5.67 11.42 -7.13
C VAL A 56 6.76 11.07 -6.14
N ARG A 57 6.37 10.80 -4.89
CA ARG A 57 7.32 10.39 -3.85
C ARG A 57 7.65 8.90 -3.99
N LEU A 58 8.87 8.60 -4.40
CA LEU A 58 9.39 7.24 -4.57
C LEU A 58 10.21 6.81 -3.35
N HIS A 59 9.93 5.64 -2.82
CA HIS A 59 10.80 4.96 -1.87
C HIS A 59 11.86 4.14 -2.62
N TYR A 60 13.09 4.19 -2.13
CA TYR A 60 14.18 3.36 -2.63
C TYR A 60 15.21 3.04 -1.55
N THR A 61 15.90 1.91 -1.70
CA THR A 61 17.12 1.62 -0.94
C THR A 61 18.33 1.71 -1.87
N ASP A 62 19.47 2.10 -1.31
CA ASP A 62 20.74 2.20 -2.02
C ASP A 62 21.84 1.73 -1.08
N ARG A 63 22.41 0.58 -1.38
CA ARG A 63 23.26 -0.19 -0.47
C ARG A 63 24.47 -0.76 -1.20
N GLY A 64 25.57 -0.97 -0.48
CA GLY A 64 26.78 -1.57 -1.04
C GLY A 64 27.62 -0.60 -1.89
N VAL A 65 28.62 -1.15 -2.57
CA VAL A 65 29.62 -0.41 -3.35
C VAL A 65 29.98 -1.19 -4.61
N GLY A 66 30.54 -0.52 -5.62
CA GLY A 66 30.90 -1.14 -6.90
C GLY A 66 29.96 -0.77 -8.03
N GLN A 67 29.91 -1.60 -9.08
CA GLN A 67 29.05 -1.34 -10.25
C GLN A 67 27.58 -1.35 -9.82
N PRO A 68 26.79 -0.31 -10.15
CA PRO A 68 25.40 -0.23 -9.71
C PRO A 68 24.51 -1.23 -10.45
N ILE A 69 23.68 -1.93 -9.69
CA ILE A 69 22.56 -2.75 -10.18
C ILE A 69 21.26 -2.14 -9.67
N VAL A 70 20.33 -1.88 -10.59
CA VAL A 70 19.00 -1.38 -10.26
C VAL A 70 18.00 -2.53 -10.31
N LEU A 71 17.30 -2.76 -9.20
CA LEU A 71 16.28 -3.80 -9.06
C LEU A 71 14.88 -3.17 -9.11
N ILE A 72 14.01 -3.75 -9.95
CA ILE A 72 12.64 -3.28 -10.20
C ILE A 72 11.68 -4.45 -10.02
N HIS A 73 10.85 -4.38 -8.99
CA HIS A 73 9.97 -5.49 -8.61
C HIS A 73 8.77 -5.71 -9.57
N GLY A 74 8.16 -6.90 -9.45
CA GLY A 74 6.97 -7.31 -10.19
C GLY A 74 5.66 -6.68 -9.70
N ASN A 75 4.51 -7.26 -10.08
CA ASN A 75 3.21 -6.83 -9.58
C ASN A 75 2.88 -7.51 -8.24
N VAL A 76 2.09 -6.84 -7.38
CA VAL A 76 1.63 -7.36 -6.06
C VAL A 76 2.76 -7.64 -5.06
N VAL A 77 3.95 -7.11 -5.31
CA VAL A 77 5.15 -7.24 -4.46
C VAL A 77 5.79 -5.86 -4.26
N SER A 78 6.85 -5.81 -3.46
CA SER A 78 7.63 -4.59 -3.18
C SER A 78 9.13 -4.82 -3.41
N GLY A 79 9.94 -3.78 -3.22
CA GLY A 79 11.40 -3.90 -3.23
C GLY A 79 11.94 -4.86 -2.14
N ASP A 80 11.24 -4.98 -1.03
CA ASP A 80 11.62 -5.83 0.11
C ASP A 80 11.68 -7.33 -0.26
N ASP A 81 10.95 -7.77 -1.28
CA ASP A 81 10.97 -9.14 -1.77
C ASP A 81 12.37 -9.57 -2.27
N TYR A 82 13.19 -8.62 -2.74
CA TYR A 82 14.57 -8.90 -3.12
C TYR A 82 15.47 -9.20 -1.92
N ASP A 83 15.18 -8.62 -0.75
CA ASP A 83 15.85 -8.99 0.49
C ASP A 83 15.37 -10.36 0.96
N THR A 84 14.06 -10.60 0.99
CA THR A 84 13.49 -11.88 1.47
C THR A 84 13.92 -13.07 0.61
N SER A 85 14.14 -12.86 -0.69
CA SER A 85 14.64 -13.90 -1.59
C SER A 85 16.15 -14.17 -1.49
N GLY A 86 16.92 -13.35 -0.77
CA GLY A 86 18.37 -13.45 -0.66
C GLY A 86 19.14 -12.98 -1.91
N VAL A 87 18.46 -12.38 -2.90
CA VAL A 87 19.12 -11.82 -4.10
C VAL A 87 20.01 -10.65 -3.71
N VAL A 88 19.53 -9.78 -2.84
CA VAL A 88 20.30 -8.59 -2.41
C VAL A 88 21.56 -8.97 -1.67
N GLU A 89 21.48 -9.94 -0.75
CA GLU A 89 22.62 -10.40 0.03
C GLU A 89 23.79 -10.82 -0.87
N ARG A 90 23.52 -11.62 -1.91
CA ARG A 90 24.54 -12.04 -2.88
C ARG A 90 25.08 -10.89 -3.73
N LEU A 91 24.22 -9.96 -4.15
CA LEU A 91 24.66 -8.84 -4.98
C LEU A 91 25.54 -7.86 -4.20
N LEU A 92 25.22 -7.63 -2.92
CA LEU A 92 25.97 -6.71 -2.06
C LEU A 92 27.42 -7.14 -1.78
N GLU A 93 27.79 -8.39 -2.07
CA GLU A 93 29.18 -8.86 -1.99
C GLU A 93 30.11 -8.08 -2.95
N THR A 94 29.57 -7.59 -4.08
CA THR A 94 30.39 -7.02 -5.17
C THR A 94 29.79 -5.79 -5.85
N HIS A 95 28.50 -5.48 -5.61
CA HIS A 95 27.77 -4.44 -6.31
C HIS A 95 27.12 -3.45 -5.36
N ARG A 96 26.95 -2.23 -5.85
CA ARG A 96 26.00 -1.27 -5.28
C ARG A 96 24.61 -1.64 -5.77
N VAL A 97 23.67 -1.88 -4.88
CA VAL A 97 22.32 -2.33 -5.20
C VAL A 97 21.33 -1.21 -4.88
N ILE A 98 20.62 -0.75 -5.91
CA ILE A 98 19.58 0.26 -5.81
C ILE A 98 18.24 -0.41 -6.07
N ILE A 99 17.30 -0.32 -5.13
CA ILE A 99 15.99 -0.98 -5.23
C ILE A 99 14.92 0.08 -5.14
N PHE A 100 14.06 0.18 -6.15
CA PHE A 100 12.91 1.07 -6.12
C PHE A 100 11.62 0.31 -5.81
N ASP A 101 10.80 0.91 -4.96
CA ASP A 101 9.37 0.63 -4.96
C ASP A 101 8.73 1.39 -6.13
N ARG A 102 8.05 0.67 -7.01
CA ARG A 102 7.35 1.27 -8.14
C ARG A 102 6.19 2.14 -7.66
N PRO A 103 5.77 3.16 -8.43
CA PRO A 103 4.61 3.98 -8.08
C PRO A 103 3.38 3.14 -7.70
N GLY A 104 2.87 3.36 -6.50
CA GLY A 104 1.71 2.69 -5.95
C GLY A 104 1.95 1.35 -5.26
N PHE A 105 3.21 0.96 -5.06
CA PHE A 105 3.63 -0.26 -4.36
C PHE A 105 4.60 0.07 -3.23
N GLY A 106 4.76 -0.88 -2.30
CA GLY A 106 5.62 -0.72 -1.12
C GLY A 106 5.34 0.60 -0.39
N HIS A 107 6.40 1.37 -0.15
CA HIS A 107 6.30 2.68 0.49
C HIS A 107 6.25 3.85 -0.49
N SER A 108 6.32 3.61 -1.81
CA SER A 108 6.13 4.65 -2.82
C SER A 108 4.69 5.15 -2.85
N GLU A 109 4.53 6.44 -3.13
CA GLU A 109 3.21 7.05 -3.26
C GLU A 109 2.36 6.34 -4.31
N ARG A 110 1.03 6.32 -4.10
CA ARG A 110 0.03 5.84 -5.07
C ARG A 110 -0.78 6.99 -5.69
N PRO A 111 -0.25 7.70 -6.71
CA PRO A 111 -0.99 8.77 -7.38
C PRO A 111 -2.28 8.23 -8.02
N ARG A 112 -3.42 8.81 -7.66
CA ARG A 112 -4.75 8.36 -8.14
C ARG A 112 -5.19 9.02 -9.45
N ARG A 113 -4.51 10.09 -9.88
CA ARG A 113 -4.89 10.91 -11.03
C ARG A 113 -4.13 10.58 -12.31
N ARG A 114 -3.20 9.62 -12.26
CA ARG A 114 -2.36 9.21 -13.38
C ARG A 114 -2.57 7.71 -13.63
N ILE A 115 -2.82 7.36 -14.89
CA ILE A 115 -2.68 5.98 -15.34
C ILE A 115 -1.19 5.68 -15.43
N TRP A 116 -0.76 4.51 -14.96
CA TRP A 116 0.64 4.10 -14.92
C TRP A 116 0.92 2.97 -15.91
N THR A 117 1.22 3.32 -17.16
CA THR A 117 1.71 2.35 -18.14
C THR A 117 3.14 1.91 -17.81
N ALA A 118 3.60 0.78 -18.36
CA ALA A 118 4.98 0.31 -18.19
C ALA A 118 6.00 1.39 -18.60
N THR A 119 5.78 2.04 -19.75
CA THR A 119 6.64 3.12 -20.25
C THR A 119 6.70 4.31 -19.28
N GLN A 120 5.56 4.75 -18.76
CA GLN A 120 5.52 5.89 -17.83
C GLN A 120 6.24 5.58 -16.50
N GLN A 121 6.17 4.33 -16.03
CA GLN A 121 6.93 3.91 -14.85
C GLN A 121 8.43 3.86 -15.17
N ALA A 122 8.82 3.32 -16.32
CA ALA A 122 10.21 3.28 -16.75
C ALA A 122 10.82 4.67 -16.91
N GLU A 123 10.09 5.62 -17.51
CA GLU A 123 10.51 7.02 -17.64
C GLU A 123 10.74 7.67 -16.27
N LEU A 124 9.82 7.46 -15.33
CA LEU A 124 9.93 8.00 -13.98
C LEU A 124 11.17 7.45 -13.26
N LEU A 125 11.38 6.13 -13.30
CA LEU A 125 12.54 5.49 -12.67
C LEU A 125 13.85 5.88 -13.36
N HIS A 126 13.84 6.06 -14.67
CA HIS A 126 15.02 6.54 -15.40
C HIS A 126 15.38 7.98 -15.00
N LYS A 127 14.39 8.85 -14.77
CA LYS A 127 14.62 10.19 -14.23
C LYS A 127 15.15 10.15 -12.79
N ALA A 128 14.66 9.22 -11.98
CA ALA A 128 15.12 9.03 -10.60
C ALA A 128 16.61 8.67 -10.47
N LEU A 129 17.21 8.16 -11.54
CA LEU A 129 18.62 7.73 -11.60
C LEU A 129 19.58 8.81 -12.15
N LYS A 130 19.07 9.95 -12.60
CA LYS A 130 19.87 11.08 -13.12
C LYS A 130 20.06 12.14 -12.07
#